data_AF-A0A6G6YV72-F1
#
_entry.id   AF-A0A6G6YV72-F1
#
_cell.length_a   1.000
_cell.length_b   1.000
_cell.length_c   1.000
_cell.angle_alpha   90.00
_cell.angle_beta   90.00
_cell.angle_gamma   90.00
#
_symmetry.space_group_name_H-M   'P 1'
#
loop_
_entity.id
_entity.type
_entity.pdbx_description
1 polymer ?
#
loop_
_entity_poly.entity_id
_entity_poly.type
_entity_poly.pdbx_seq_one_letter_code
_entity_poly.pdbx_strand_id
1 'polypeptide(L)'
;MFRTRICLAAALLAIGLHAASAQTAAPAASAPAATTAKPSKIKLTMEKLKAMKAQWRANKPKLKACRAEVKSKGLTGDDRWFYIEECMGKT
;
A
#
# COMPACT_ATOMS: atom_id res chain seq x y z
N MET A 1 20.73 -8.14 -23.95
CA MET A 1 19.78 -8.69 -24.94
C MET A 1 18.76 -9.66 -24.30
N PHE A 2 18.04 -9.24 -23.25
CA PHE A 2 17.02 -10.09 -22.59
C PHE A 2 15.80 -9.29 -22.08
N ARG A 3 15.63 -8.03 -22.52
CA ARG A 3 14.62 -7.11 -21.97
C ARG A 3 13.43 -6.83 -22.89
N THR A 4 13.32 -7.49 -24.04
CA THR A 4 12.34 -7.10 -25.09
C THR A 4 11.44 -8.23 -25.59
N ARG A 5 11.51 -9.45 -25.03
CA ARG A 5 10.75 -10.62 -25.53
C ARG A 5 9.50 -11.01 -24.72
N ILE A 6 9.19 -10.32 -23.62
CA ILE A 6 8.13 -10.77 -22.69
C ILE A 6 6.78 -10.03 -22.88
N CYS A 7 6.70 -9.04 -23.77
CA CYS A 7 5.53 -8.15 -23.86
C CYS A 7 4.62 -8.31 -25.09
N LEU A 8 4.70 -9.36 -25.91
CA LEU A 8 3.90 -9.44 -27.15
C LEU A 8 3.30 -10.82 -27.40
N ALA A 9 2.22 -11.11 -26.68
CA ALA A 9 1.08 -11.94 -27.10
C ALA A 9 -0.02 -11.76 -26.03
N ALA A 10 -0.82 -10.69 -26.08
CA ALA A 10 -2.09 -10.68 -26.82
C ALA A 10 -2.92 -11.93 -26.45
N ALA A 11 -3.80 -11.81 -25.45
CA ALA A 11 -5.20 -11.44 -25.64
C ALA A 11 -6.02 -12.63 -26.13
N LEU A 12 -7.00 -13.06 -25.32
CA LEU A 12 -8.27 -13.71 -25.67
C LEU A 12 -9.05 -13.87 -24.35
N LEU A 13 -9.79 -12.86 -23.91
CA LEU A 13 -11.24 -12.68 -24.12
C LEU A 13 -12.12 -13.84 -23.60
N ALA A 14 -12.91 -13.46 -22.60
CA ALA A 14 -14.31 -13.83 -22.39
C ALA A 14 -14.68 -15.32 -22.37
N ILE A 15 -14.83 -15.86 -21.15
CA ILE A 15 -15.85 -16.87 -20.88
C ILE A 15 -16.58 -16.44 -19.62
N GLY A 16 -17.77 -15.88 -19.81
CA GLY A 16 -18.75 -15.71 -18.76
C GLY A 16 -19.35 -17.07 -18.42
N LEU A 17 -19.50 -17.35 -17.12
CA LEU A 17 -20.55 -18.18 -16.56
C LEU A 17 -20.49 -18.04 -15.03
N HIS A 18 -20.98 -16.93 -14.48
CA HIS A 18 -21.44 -16.97 -13.10
C HIS A 18 -22.92 -17.31 -13.14
N ALA A 19 -23.14 -18.60 -12.88
CA ALA A 19 -24.42 -19.25 -12.77
C ALA A 19 -25.34 -18.47 -11.83
N ALA A 20 -26.58 -18.34 -12.28
CA ALA A 20 -27.71 -17.92 -11.50
C ALA A 20 -27.89 -18.82 -10.27
N SER A 21 -27.95 -18.19 -9.10
CA SER A 21 -28.58 -18.75 -7.90
C SER A 21 -29.46 -17.66 -7.29
N ALA A 22 -30.73 -17.73 -7.70
CA ALA A 22 -31.95 -17.35 -7.02
C ALA A 22 -31.92 -16.65 -5.63
N GLN A 23 -32.72 -15.56 -5.56
CA GLN A 23 -33.72 -15.22 -4.52
C GLN A 23 -33.20 -14.72 -3.14
N THR A 24 -33.71 -13.67 -2.48
CA THR A 24 -34.93 -12.85 -2.63
C THR A 24 -34.87 -11.63 -1.68
N ALA A 25 -35.62 -10.57 -2.05
CA ALA A 25 -36.18 -9.44 -1.27
C ALA A 25 -35.35 -8.17 -0.98
N ALA A 26 -35.83 -7.07 -1.56
CA ALA A 26 -35.67 -5.68 -1.10
C ALA A 26 -36.75 -5.38 -0.01
N PRO A 27 -36.68 -4.32 0.83
CA PRO A 27 -36.52 -2.93 0.40
C PRO A 27 -35.56 -2.05 1.23
N ALA A 28 -35.43 -0.82 0.77
CA ALA A 28 -34.55 0.27 1.20
C ALA A 28 -34.62 0.69 2.68
N ALA A 29 -33.48 1.11 3.24
CA ALA A 29 -33.29 2.42 3.89
C ALA A 29 -31.88 2.54 4.51
N SER A 30 -31.14 3.56 4.05
CA SER A 30 -30.32 4.49 4.84
C SER A 30 -29.38 3.98 5.95
N ALA A 31 -28.07 4.04 5.73
CA ALA A 31 -27.13 4.89 6.49
C ALA A 31 -25.65 4.51 6.22
N PRO A 32 -24.72 5.49 6.16
CA PRO A 32 -23.31 5.24 5.95
C PRO A 32 -22.64 4.88 7.28
N ALA A 33 -22.35 3.61 7.50
CA ALA A 33 -21.47 3.22 8.58
C ALA A 33 -20.08 3.01 7.99
N ALA A 34 -19.23 4.03 8.18
CA ALA A 34 -17.80 3.96 7.97
C ALA A 34 -17.27 2.66 8.58
N THR A 35 -16.84 1.74 7.72
CA THR A 35 -16.11 0.56 8.13
C THR A 35 -14.80 1.05 8.74
N THR A 36 -14.79 1.08 10.07
CA THR A 36 -13.60 1.19 10.91
C THR A 36 -12.82 -0.11 10.73
N ALA A 37 -12.19 -0.27 9.57
CA ALA A 37 -11.29 -1.38 9.29
C ALA A 37 -9.94 -1.02 9.91
N LYS A 38 -9.78 -1.40 11.19
CA LYS A 38 -8.46 -1.53 11.81
C LYS A 38 -7.90 -2.89 11.36
N PRO A 39 -6.85 -3.00 10.52
CA PRO A 39 -6.22 -4.28 10.28
C PRO A 39 -4.98 -4.37 11.18
N SER A 40 -5.11 -5.24 12.16
CA SER A 40 -4.03 -5.84 12.92
C SER A 40 -3.00 -6.51 11.99
N LYS A 41 -1.72 -6.47 12.42
CA LYS A 41 -0.58 -7.31 11.98
C LYS A 41 0.35 -6.79 10.85
N ILE A 42 1.16 -5.79 11.24
CA ILE A 42 2.65 -5.73 11.19
C ILE A 42 3.39 -5.73 9.84
N LYS A 43 2.78 -6.01 8.69
CA LYS A 43 3.43 -5.70 7.40
C LYS A 43 3.01 -4.30 6.95
N LEU A 44 3.99 -3.42 6.65
CA LEU A 44 3.68 -2.06 6.19
C LEU A 44 2.85 -2.16 4.91
N THR A 45 1.55 -1.93 5.00
CA THR A 45 0.68 -1.92 3.82
C THR A 45 1.10 -0.75 2.93
N MET A 46 1.12 -0.96 1.61
CA MET A 46 1.59 0.05 0.65
C MET A 46 0.83 1.38 0.79
N GLU A 47 -0.44 1.32 1.17
CA GLU A 47 -1.26 2.50 1.47
C GLU A 47 -0.78 3.28 2.70
N LYS A 48 -0.48 2.57 3.81
CA LYS A 48 0.06 3.21 5.03
C LYS A 48 1.45 3.80 4.78
N LEU A 49 2.30 3.09 4.03
CA LEU A 49 3.61 3.59 3.60
C LEU A 49 3.50 4.89 2.79
N LYS A 50 2.51 4.97 1.90
CA LYS A 50 2.27 6.14 1.04
C LYS A 50 1.79 7.34 1.87
N ALA A 51 0.83 7.13 2.77
CA ALA A 51 0.33 8.17 3.66
C ALA A 51 1.44 8.73 4.58
N MET A 52 2.21 7.86 5.22
CA MET A 52 3.33 8.25 6.07
C MET A 52 4.42 8.99 5.29
N LYS A 53 4.76 8.52 4.09
CA LYS A 53 5.72 9.20 3.22
C LYS A 53 5.26 10.60 2.85
N ALA A 54 3.98 10.80 2.61
CA ALA A 54 3.41 12.13 2.35
C ALA A 54 3.61 13.05 3.57
N GLN A 55 3.31 12.57 4.78
CA GLN A 55 3.55 13.30 6.03
C GLN A 55 5.04 13.64 6.22
N TRP A 56 5.95 12.70 5.96
CA TRP A 56 7.39 12.96 6.08
C TRP A 56 7.90 14.00 5.09
N ARG A 57 7.26 14.17 3.93
CA ARG A 57 7.64 15.21 2.97
C ARG A 57 7.37 16.62 3.47
N ALA A 58 6.56 16.79 4.52
CA ALA A 58 6.38 18.07 5.19
C ALA A 58 7.67 18.54 5.87
N ASN A 59 8.50 17.61 6.35
CA ASN A 59 9.81 17.92 6.96
C ASN A 59 10.97 17.29 6.15
N LYS A 60 11.20 17.85 4.95
CA LYS A 60 12.28 17.43 4.05
C LYS A 60 13.68 17.39 4.66
N PRO A 61 14.14 18.39 5.46
CA PRO A 61 15.50 18.36 6.00
C PRO A 61 15.71 17.18 6.95
N LYS A 62 14.76 16.93 7.87
CA LYS A 62 14.81 15.78 8.78
C LYS A 62 14.76 14.45 8.04
N LEU A 63 13.87 14.33 7.05
CA LEU A 63 13.77 13.12 6.22
C LEU A 63 15.09 12.81 5.47
N LYS A 64 15.84 13.84 5.05
CA LYS A 64 17.15 13.66 4.41
C LYS A 64 18.17 13.11 5.41
N ALA A 65 18.21 13.63 6.64
CA ALA A 65 19.08 13.13 7.72
C ALA A 65 18.77 11.66 8.03
N CYS A 66 17.50 11.32 8.27
CA CYS A 66 17.08 9.95 8.54
C CYS A 66 17.49 8.97 7.43
N ARG A 67 17.40 9.37 6.16
CA ARG A 67 17.83 8.54 5.03
C ARG A 67 19.34 8.35 4.95
N ALA A 68 20.13 9.33 5.40
CA ALA A 68 21.58 9.20 5.49
C ALA A 68 21.95 8.14 6.55
N GLU A 69 21.27 8.15 7.70
CA GLU A 69 21.45 7.15 8.75
C GLU A 69 21.04 5.74 8.30
N VAL A 70 19.92 5.60 7.60
CA VAL A 70 19.52 4.33 6.95
C VAL A 70 20.65 3.80 6.08
N LYS A 71 21.24 4.66 5.23
CA LYS A 71 22.33 4.27 4.33
C LYS A 71 23.58 3.89 5.11
N SER A 72 23.92 4.65 6.17
CA SER A 72 25.05 4.34 7.05
C SER A 72 24.87 3.00 7.79
N LYS A 73 23.62 2.64 8.11
CA LYS A 73 23.27 1.38 8.77
C LYS A 73 23.07 0.22 7.80
N GLY A 74 23.09 0.45 6.50
CA GLY A 74 22.84 -0.57 5.49
C GLY A 74 21.41 -1.15 5.50
N LEU A 75 20.43 -0.41 6.02
CA LEU A 75 19.05 -0.89 6.12
C LEU A 75 18.40 -0.95 4.73
N THR A 76 17.79 -2.08 4.40
CA THR A 76 17.11 -2.33 3.12
C THR A 76 15.67 -2.79 3.34
N GLY A 77 14.91 -2.99 2.26
CA GLY A 77 13.54 -3.52 2.35
C GLY A 77 12.63 -2.70 3.26
N ASP A 78 11.98 -3.42 4.19
CA ASP A 78 11.03 -2.88 5.16
C ASP A 78 11.73 -2.18 6.34
N ASP A 79 12.90 -2.64 6.77
CA ASP A 79 13.67 -2.06 7.89
C ASP A 79 13.98 -0.58 7.67
N ARG A 80 14.27 -0.22 6.42
CA ARG A 80 14.47 1.18 6.02
C ARG A 80 13.25 2.05 6.37
N TRP A 81 12.04 1.55 6.13
CA TRP A 81 10.83 2.34 6.33
C TRP A 81 10.49 2.50 7.80
N PHE A 82 10.66 1.44 8.59
CA PHE A 82 10.50 1.49 10.03
C PHE A 82 11.51 2.43 10.69
N TYR A 83 12.77 2.41 10.23
CA TYR A 83 13.77 3.35 10.75
C TYR A 83 13.42 4.81 10.44
N ILE A 84 12.94 5.09 9.23
CA ILE A 84 12.53 6.46 8.87
C ILE A 84 11.32 6.89 9.70
N GLU A 85 10.36 6.00 9.97
CA GLU A 85 9.24 6.27 10.88
C GLU A 85 9.73 6.67 12.27
N GLU A 86 10.59 5.86 12.89
CA GLU A 86 11.14 6.14 14.22
C GLU A 86 11.97 7.43 14.22
N CYS A 87 12.86 7.62 13.25
CA CYS A 87 13.70 8.80 13.15
C CYS A 87 12.88 10.08 12.99
N MET A 88 11.80 10.03 12.21
CA MET A 88 10.88 11.17 12.06
C MET A 88 10.10 11.45 13.34
N GLY A 89 9.78 10.42 14.13
CA GLY A 89 9.10 10.51 15.43
C GLY A 89 9.98 10.93 16.61
N LYS A 90 11.29 10.69 16.55
CA LYS A 90 12.26 11.21 17.54
C LYS A 90 12.34 12.73 17.45
N THR A 91 11.65 13.42 18.34
CA THR A 91 11.78 14.87 18.55
C THR A 91 13.13 15.24 19.11
#